data_AF-A0A2V8IYV7-F1
#
_entry.id   AF-A0A2V8IYV7-F1
#
_cell.length_a   1.000
_cell.length_b   1.000
_cell.length_c   1.000
_cell.angle_alpha   90.00
_cell.angle_beta   90.00
_cell.angle_gamma   90.00
#
_symmetry.space_group_name_H-M   'P 1'
#
loop_
_entity.id
_entity.type
_entity.pdbx_description
1 polymer ?
#
loop_
_entity_poly.entity_id
_entity_poly.type
_entity_poly.pdbx_seq_one_letter_code
_entity_poly.pdbx_strand_id
1 'polypeptide(L)'
;MKHLRNVAEEIRRLLEDRILILDGAMGTMIQAFKLDESGYRGKFKDHPAELKGNNDLLNITQPELIKNIHRQYFEAGADIIETNTFNSNAISLSDYKMESMVYELNLVGARLARQVADEFMTADP
;
A
#
# COMPACT_ATOMS: atom_id res chain seq x y z
N MET A 1 0.16 -19.69 24.00
CA MET A 1 -1.04 -19.38 23.21
C MET A 1 -1.11 -17.87 23.07
N LYS A 2 -0.90 -17.30 21.87
CA LYS A 2 -1.13 -15.85 21.66
C LYS A 2 -2.63 -15.62 21.80
N HIS A 3 -3.08 -14.78 22.73
CA HIS A 3 -4.45 -14.29 22.70
C HIS A 3 -4.67 -13.65 21.32
N LEU A 4 -5.62 -14.18 20.56
CA LEU A 4 -6.09 -13.53 19.34
C LEU A 4 -6.72 -12.22 19.78
N ARG A 5 -6.00 -11.10 19.61
CA ARG A 5 -6.57 -9.77 19.75
C ARG A 5 -7.77 -9.69 18.81
N ASN A 6 -8.93 -9.37 19.35
CA ASN A 6 -10.09 -9.05 18.53
C ASN A 6 -9.94 -7.62 18.00
N VAL A 7 -9.26 -7.50 16.87
CA VAL A 7 -8.95 -6.20 16.23
C VAL A 7 -10.22 -5.37 16.02
N ALA A 8 -11.35 -6.00 15.71
CA ALA A 8 -12.62 -5.29 15.51
C ALA A 8 -13.15 -4.68 16.81
N GLU A 9 -13.01 -5.35 17.96
CA GLU A 9 -13.36 -4.77 19.26
C GLU A 9 -12.42 -3.63 19.66
N GLU A 10 -11.12 -3.78 19.37
CA GLU A 10 -10.12 -2.75 19.64
C GLU A 10 -10.40 -1.47 18.85
N ILE A 11 -10.70 -1.59 17.55
CA ILE A 11 -11.10 -0.45 16.71
C ILE A 11 -12.38 0.19 17.23
N ARG A 12 -13.41 -0.60 17.60
CA ARG A 12 -14.67 -0.05 18.16
C ARG A 12 -14.41 0.73 19.45
N ARG A 13 -13.60 0.20 20.36
CA ARG A 13 -13.23 0.88 21.60
C ARG A 13 -12.51 2.21 21.31
N LEU A 14 -11.57 2.22 20.36
CA LEU A 14 -10.85 3.43 19.99
C LEU A 14 -11.79 4.49 19.39
N LEU A 15 -12.75 4.08 18.57
CA LEU A 15 -13.77 4.96 17.97
C LEU A 15 -14.74 5.55 19.00
N GLU A 16 -14.97 4.88 20.14
CA GLU A 16 -15.77 5.42 21.25
C GLU A 16 -15.02 6.52 22.02
N ASP A 17 -13.68 6.47 22.05
CA ASP A 17 -12.83 7.39 22.80
C ASP A 17 -12.43 8.63 21.99
N ARG A 18 -12.09 8.45 20.70
CA ARG A 18 -11.62 9.53 19.84
C ARG A 18 -11.92 9.31 18.35
N ILE A 19 -11.78 10.37 17.56
CA ILE A 19 -11.78 10.28 16.10
C ILE A 19 -10.50 9.55 15.65
N LEU A 20 -10.68 8.57 14.76
CA LEU A 20 -9.58 7.92 14.05
C LEU A 20 -9.42 8.52 12.66
N ILE A 21 -8.18 8.81 12.28
CA ILE A 21 -7.82 9.43 11.01
C ILE A 21 -7.36 8.35 10.03
N LEU A 22 -8.06 8.23 8.90
CA LEU A 22 -7.61 7.46 7.75
C LEU A 22 -6.63 8.28 6.92
N ASP A 23 -5.70 7.62 6.25
CA ASP A 23 -4.72 8.26 5.37
C ASP A 23 -5.33 8.91 4.13
N GLY A 24 -4.47 9.57 3.35
CA GLY A 24 -4.84 10.26 2.13
C GLY A 24 -4.59 9.46 0.86
N ALA A 25 -4.76 10.11 -0.29
CA ALA A 25 -4.65 9.47 -1.59
C ALA A 25 -3.23 8.98 -1.94
N MET A 26 -3.03 7.66 -1.98
CA MET A 26 -1.80 7.01 -2.47
C MET A 26 -1.40 7.45 -3.89
N GLY A 27 -2.36 7.47 -4.83
CA GLY A 27 -2.10 7.84 -6.23
C GLY A 27 -1.59 9.27 -6.39
N THR A 28 -2.09 10.22 -5.60
CA THR A 28 -1.64 11.63 -5.64
C THR A 28 -0.20 11.74 -5.16
N MET A 29 0.16 11.02 -4.11
CA MET A 29 1.54 10.97 -3.61
C MET A 29 2.49 10.36 -4.65
N ILE A 30 2.09 9.26 -5.32
CA ILE A 30 2.88 8.64 -6.40
C ILE A 30 3.11 9.63 -7.56
N GLN A 31 2.08 10.39 -7.97
CA GLN A 31 2.19 11.36 -9.05
C GLN A 31 3.26 12.42 -8.81
N ALA A 32 3.49 12.82 -7.55
CA ALA A 32 4.51 13.79 -7.19
C ALA A 32 5.95 13.33 -7.55
N PHE A 33 6.19 12.01 -7.59
CA PHE A 33 7.48 11.43 -7.97
C PHE A 33 7.73 11.42 -9.48
N LYS A 34 6.72 11.72 -10.31
CA LYS A 34 6.82 11.84 -11.78
C LYS A 34 7.52 10.65 -12.44
N LEU A 35 7.23 9.44 -11.98
CA LEU A 35 7.80 8.21 -12.53
C LEU A 35 7.47 8.07 -14.02
N ASP A 36 8.48 7.70 -14.81
CA ASP A 36 8.33 7.31 -16.19
C ASP A 36 8.10 5.79 -16.31
N GLU A 37 7.92 5.30 -17.54
CA GLU A 37 7.69 3.88 -17.81
C GLU A 37 8.78 2.97 -17.21
N SER A 38 10.05 3.42 -17.24
CA SER A 38 11.15 2.66 -16.65
C SER A 38 11.04 2.56 -15.13
N GLY A 39 10.56 3.64 -14.49
CA GLY A 39 10.27 3.72 -13.06
C GLY A 39 9.18 2.75 -12.62
N TYR A 40 8.16 2.50 -13.44
CA TYR A 40 7.12 1.50 -13.15
C TYR A 40 7.59 0.07 -13.42
N ARG A 41 8.30 -0.16 -14.54
CA ARG A 41 8.68 -1.52 -14.99
C ARG A 41 9.54 -2.27 -13.99
N GLY A 42 10.58 -1.64 -13.42
CA GLY A 42 11.55 -2.33 -12.55
C GLY A 42 12.09 -3.62 -13.18
N LYS A 43 11.71 -4.79 -12.63
CA LYS A 43 12.10 -6.13 -13.15
C LYS A 43 11.35 -6.56 -14.42
N PHE A 44 10.24 -5.91 -14.77
CA PHE A 44 9.37 -6.25 -15.90
C PHE A 44 9.75 -5.49 -17.20
N LYS A 45 11.04 -5.38 -17.50
CA LYS A 45 11.54 -4.56 -18.61
C LYS A 45 10.98 -4.99 -19.97
N ASP A 46 10.91 -6.29 -20.19
CA ASP A 46 10.46 -6.88 -21.47
C ASP A 46 8.95 -7.18 -21.52
N HIS A 47 8.17 -6.67 -20.56
CA HIS A 47 6.73 -6.87 -20.55
C HIS A 47 6.04 -6.22 -21.76
N PRO A 48 5.12 -6.90 -22.47
CA PRO A 48 4.62 -6.44 -23.77
C PRO A 48 3.57 -5.32 -23.71
N ALA A 49 3.15 -4.88 -22.53
CA ALA A 49 2.21 -3.75 -22.34
C ALA A 49 2.91 -2.58 -21.65
N GLU A 50 2.41 -1.35 -21.84
CA GLU A 50 2.80 -0.18 -21.03
C GLU A 50 2.39 -0.40 -19.58
N LEU A 51 3.27 -0.10 -18.61
CA LEU A 51 3.04 -0.34 -17.19
C LEU A 51 2.90 0.94 -16.37
N LYS A 52 3.22 2.10 -16.95
CA LYS A 52 2.99 3.40 -16.35
C LYS A 52 1.51 3.58 -16.00
N GLY A 53 1.25 3.98 -14.76
CA GLY A 53 -0.11 4.13 -14.23
C GLY A 53 -0.61 2.91 -13.45
N ASN A 54 0.05 1.75 -13.57
CA ASN A 54 -0.20 0.61 -12.67
C ASN A 54 0.46 0.86 -11.31
N ASN A 55 -0.14 1.70 -10.48
CA ASN A 55 0.40 2.09 -9.17
C ASN A 55 0.62 0.90 -8.24
N ASP A 56 -0.25 -0.10 -8.29
CA ASP A 56 -0.16 -1.32 -7.50
C ASP A 56 1.13 -2.09 -7.79
N LEU A 57 1.63 -2.06 -9.03
CA LEU A 57 2.91 -2.68 -9.43
C LEU A 57 4.11 -2.14 -8.63
N LEU A 58 4.04 -0.88 -8.20
CA LEU A 58 5.08 -0.23 -7.43
C LEU A 58 5.32 -0.90 -6.07
N ASN A 59 4.37 -1.72 -5.57
CA ASN A 59 4.61 -2.60 -4.42
C ASN A 59 5.82 -3.51 -4.64
N ILE A 60 6.03 -3.97 -5.87
CA ILE A 60 7.12 -4.88 -6.25
C ILE A 60 8.31 -4.10 -6.82
N THR A 61 8.06 -3.10 -7.66
CA THR A 61 9.11 -2.43 -8.42
C THR A 61 9.73 -1.23 -7.70
N GLN A 62 9.01 -0.62 -6.75
CA GLN A 62 9.45 0.52 -5.94
C GLN A 62 9.00 0.40 -4.47
N PRO A 63 9.32 -0.70 -3.76
CA PRO A 63 8.78 -0.96 -2.42
C PRO A 63 9.17 0.10 -1.38
N GLU A 64 10.36 0.68 -1.47
CA GLU A 64 10.78 1.76 -0.56
C GLU A 64 10.01 3.06 -0.80
N LEU A 65 9.64 3.36 -2.05
CA LEU A 65 8.81 4.53 -2.36
C LEU A 65 7.42 4.37 -1.72
N ILE A 66 6.80 3.20 -1.86
CA ILE A 66 5.48 2.92 -1.26
C ILE A 66 5.55 2.98 0.26
N LYS A 67 6.57 2.37 0.88
CA LYS A 67 6.77 2.48 2.34
C LYS A 67 6.95 3.93 2.77
N ASN A 68 7.74 4.71 2.04
CA ASN A 68 7.93 6.13 2.34
C ASN A 68 6.62 6.94 2.27
N ILE A 69 5.69 6.60 1.39
CA ILE A 69 4.36 7.24 1.36
C ILE A 69 3.55 6.85 2.61
N HIS A 70 3.54 5.57 3.00
CA HIS A 70 2.87 5.15 4.24
C HIS A 70 3.46 5.85 5.47
N ARG A 71 4.79 5.99 5.55
CA ARG A 71 5.47 6.71 6.65
C ARG A 71 5.01 8.16 6.74
N GLN A 72 4.97 8.86 5.61
CA GLN A 72 4.51 10.25 5.57
C GLN A 72 3.08 10.42 6.09
N TYR A 73 2.19 9.45 5.88
CA TYR A 73 0.83 9.52 6.43
C TYR A 73 0.80 9.31 7.95
N PHE A 74 1.58 8.37 8.48
CA PHE A 74 1.72 8.24 9.94
C PHE A 74 2.37 9.47 10.57
N GLU A 75 3.42 10.02 9.96
CA GLU A 75 4.07 11.27 10.40
C GLU A 75 3.11 12.47 10.38
N ALA A 76 2.13 12.45 9.49
CA ALA A 76 1.06 13.45 9.42
C ALA A 76 -0.09 13.21 10.42
N GLY A 77 -0.05 12.11 11.19
CA GLY A 77 -1.03 11.78 12.22
C GLY A 77 -2.15 10.84 11.80
N ALA A 78 -1.99 10.09 10.70
CA ALA A 78 -2.94 9.03 10.37
C ALA A 78 -2.88 7.90 11.41
N ASP A 79 -4.04 7.40 11.83
CA ASP A 79 -4.18 6.22 12.70
C ASP A 79 -4.29 4.93 11.88
N ILE A 80 -4.85 5.05 10.68
CA ILE A 80 -5.16 3.95 9.79
C ILE A 80 -4.58 4.30 8.42
N ILE A 81 -3.91 3.34 7.80
CA ILE A 81 -3.43 3.45 6.42
C ILE A 81 -4.09 2.40 5.54
N GLU A 82 -4.30 2.74 4.27
CA GLU A 82 -4.73 1.80 3.25
C GLU A 82 -3.53 1.04 2.65
N THR A 83 -3.77 -0.15 2.11
CA THR A 83 -2.79 -0.83 1.27
C THR A 83 -2.79 -0.22 -0.14
N ASN A 84 -1.63 -0.18 -0.81
CA ASN A 84 -1.56 0.21 -2.23
C ASN A 84 -2.06 -0.93 -3.13
N THR A 85 -3.35 -1.26 -3.08
CA THR A 85 -3.94 -2.44 -3.74
C THR A 85 -5.29 -2.15 -4.40
N PHE A 86 -5.60 -0.88 -4.72
CA PHE A 86 -6.88 -0.47 -5.26
C PHE A 86 -7.24 -1.18 -6.58
N ASN A 87 -6.25 -1.36 -7.48
CA ASN A 87 -6.41 -2.02 -8.77
C ASN A 87 -5.90 -3.47 -8.79
N SER A 88 -5.56 -4.04 -7.63
CA SER A 88 -5.02 -5.40 -7.52
C SER A 88 -6.12 -6.46 -7.64
N ASN A 89 -6.86 -6.44 -8.75
CA ASN A 89 -7.88 -7.41 -9.13
C ASN A 89 -7.72 -7.77 -10.62
N ALA A 90 -8.28 -8.92 -11.03
CA ALA A 90 -8.05 -9.45 -12.38
C ALA A 90 -8.59 -8.55 -13.50
N ILE A 91 -9.68 -7.82 -13.24
CA ILE A 91 -10.30 -6.93 -14.24
C ILE A 91 -9.39 -5.73 -14.49
N SER A 92 -9.00 -5.01 -13.45
CA SER A 92 -8.11 -3.85 -13.58
C SER A 92 -6.71 -4.24 -14.11
N LEU A 93 -6.16 -5.39 -13.71
CA LEU A 93 -4.85 -5.83 -14.17
C LEU A 93 -4.84 -6.37 -15.61
N SER A 94 -6.01 -6.64 -16.20
CA SER A 94 -6.10 -7.06 -17.61
C SER A 94 -5.69 -5.95 -18.58
N ASP A 95 -5.90 -4.67 -18.22
CA ASP A 95 -5.42 -3.52 -18.99
C ASP A 95 -3.88 -3.52 -19.14
N TYR A 96 -3.19 -4.16 -18.19
CA TYR A 96 -1.74 -4.31 -18.15
C TYR A 96 -1.25 -5.71 -18.51
N LYS A 97 -2.12 -6.67 -18.85
CA LYS A 97 -1.78 -8.10 -19.07
C LYS A 97 -1.07 -8.74 -17.85
N MET A 98 -1.55 -8.44 -16.64
CA MET A 98 -0.94 -8.85 -15.37
C MET A 98 -1.93 -9.56 -14.43
N GLU A 99 -2.96 -10.21 -14.95
CA GLU A 99 -4.01 -10.89 -14.17
C GLU A 99 -3.44 -11.96 -13.23
N SER A 100 -2.34 -12.62 -13.61
CA SER A 100 -1.64 -13.60 -12.77
C SER A 100 -0.96 -12.98 -11.54
N MET A 101 -0.78 -11.65 -11.51
CA MET A 101 -0.09 -10.93 -10.45
C MET A 101 -1.01 -10.52 -9.30
N VAL A 102 -2.33 -10.70 -9.42
CA VAL A 102 -3.34 -10.26 -8.41
C VAL A 102 -2.93 -10.65 -6.99
N TYR A 103 -2.60 -11.92 -6.78
CA TYR A 103 -2.25 -12.42 -5.45
C TYR A 103 -0.96 -11.80 -4.92
N GLU A 104 0.09 -11.77 -5.75
CA GLU A 104 1.40 -11.26 -5.34
C GLU A 104 1.34 -9.77 -5.00
N LEU A 105 0.63 -8.97 -5.82
CA LEU A 105 0.48 -7.53 -5.59
C LEU A 105 -0.27 -7.23 -4.28
N ASN A 106 -1.35 -7.93 -3.99
CA ASN A 106 -2.08 -7.79 -2.73
C ASN A 106 -1.21 -8.19 -1.54
N LEU A 107 -0.54 -9.34 -1.62
CA LEU A 107 0.29 -9.85 -0.53
C LEU A 107 1.45 -8.91 -0.22
N VAL A 108 2.15 -8.42 -1.25
CA VAL A 108 3.27 -7.50 -1.07
C VAL A 108 2.76 -6.15 -0.56
N GLY A 109 1.69 -5.59 -1.14
CA GLY A 109 1.09 -4.33 -0.65
C GLY A 109 0.70 -4.39 0.82
N ALA A 110 0.04 -5.46 1.26
CA ALA A 110 -0.30 -5.67 2.67
C ALA A 110 0.93 -5.81 3.57
N ARG A 111 1.98 -6.49 3.11
CA ARG A 111 3.25 -6.63 3.86
C ARG A 111 3.96 -5.29 4.04
N LEU A 112 4.00 -4.44 3.01
CA LEU A 112 4.63 -3.12 3.11
C LEU A 112 3.89 -2.22 4.08
N ALA A 113 2.56 -2.13 3.99
CA ALA A 113 1.74 -1.37 4.91
C ALA A 113 1.89 -1.88 6.36
N ARG A 114 1.82 -3.20 6.58
CA ARG A 114 2.01 -3.80 7.91
C ARG A 114 3.39 -3.52 8.49
N GLN A 115 4.44 -3.65 7.68
CA GLN A 115 5.80 -3.36 8.11
C GLN A 115 5.90 -1.93 8.64
N VAL A 116 5.40 -0.94 7.89
CA VAL A 116 5.45 0.46 8.31
C VAL A 116 4.58 0.70 9.55
N ALA A 117 3.39 0.11 9.61
CA ALA A 117 2.55 0.20 10.80
C ALA A 117 3.24 -0.40 12.04
N ASP A 118 3.97 -1.51 11.92
CA ASP A 118 4.75 -2.10 13.02
C ASP A 118 5.92 -1.20 13.44
N GLU A 119 6.60 -0.55 12.48
CA GLU A 119 7.66 0.43 12.75
C GLU A 119 7.12 1.58 13.64
N PHE A 120 5.96 2.14 13.30
CA PHE A 120 5.35 3.24 14.06
C PHE A 120 4.78 2.80 15.42
N MET A 121 4.08 1.68 15.50
CA MET A 121 3.57 1.18 16.80
C MET A 121 4.70 0.78 17.76
N THR A 122 5.90 0.48 17.26
CA THR A 122 7.05 0.21 18.12
C THR A 122 7.68 1.51 18.65
N ALA A 123 7.66 2.57 17.84
CA ALA A 123 8.23 3.87 18.20
C ALA A 123 7.28 4.70 19.09
N ASP A 124 5.97 4.58 18.87
CA ASP A 124 4.90 5.27 19.60
C ASP A 124 3.71 4.32 19.80
N PRO A 125 3.68 3.54 20.92
CA PRO A 125 2.75 2.44 21.14
C PRO A 125 1.29 2.81 21.44
#